data_AF-A0A966CJD2-F1
#
_entry.id   AF-A0A966CJD2-F1
#
_cell.length_a   1.000
_cell.length_b   1.000
_cell.length_c   1.000
_cell.angle_alpha   90.00
_cell.angle_beta   90.00
_cell.angle_gamma   90.00
#
_symmetry.space_group_name_H-M   'P 1'
#
loop_
_entity.id
_entity.type
_entity.pdbx_description
1 polymer ?
#
loop_
_entity_poly.entity_id
_entity_poly.type
_entity_poly.pdbx_seq_one_letter_code
_entity_poly.pdbx_strand_id
1 'polypeptide(L)'
;MGIHAEKVLVYGSQSTGTAQEGSDIDLFVLSPDWAKYSQRERLEILGVAAARLLEPIQAQGFTPEEVSKRKIAPFWQQVLQEQAVAV
;
A
#
# COMPACT_ATOMS: atom_id res chain seq x y z
N MET A 1 -1.13 10.97 12.02
CA MET A 1 -0.86 11.32 10.61
C MET A 1 -2.21 11.34 9.92
N GLY A 2 -2.59 12.48 9.33
CA GLY A 2 -3.97 12.75 8.89
C GLY A 2 -4.31 12.14 7.53
N ILE A 3 -4.00 10.86 7.33
CA ILE A 3 -4.42 10.09 6.16
C ILE A 3 -5.60 9.22 6.58
N HIS A 4 -6.75 9.43 5.95
CA HIS A 4 -7.91 8.59 6.12
C HIS A 4 -7.91 7.51 5.03
N ALA A 5 -7.56 6.28 5.40
CA ALA A 5 -7.55 5.17 4.46
C ALA A 5 -9.00 4.77 4.13
N GLU A 6 -9.36 4.85 2.85
CA GLU A 6 -10.66 4.35 2.37
C GLU A 6 -10.63 2.84 2.17
N LYS A 7 -9.46 2.31 1.78
CA LYS A 7 -9.25 0.88 1.56
C LYS A 7 -7.80 0.52 1.81
N VAL A 8 -7.60 -0.59 2.50
CA VAL A 8 -6.29 -1.23 2.63
C VAL A 8 -6.36 -2.58 1.95
N LEU A 9 -5.37 -2.88 1.12
CA LEU A 9 -5.25 -4.17 0.44
C LEU A 9 -3.92 -4.80 0.81
N VAL A 10 -3.93 -6.10 1.08
CA VAL A 10 -2.71 -6.90 1.23
C VAL A 10 -2.36 -7.54 -0.11
N TYR A 11 -1.08 -7.61 -0.45
CA TYR A 11 -0.59 -8.34 -1.62
C TYR A 11 0.63 -9.20 -1.24
N GLY A 12 1.24 -9.85 -2.23
CA GLY A 12 2.44 -10.65 -2.01
C GLY A 12 2.19 -11.91 -1.18
N SER A 13 3.22 -12.36 -0.46
CA SER A 13 3.23 -13.65 0.24
C SER A 13 2.12 -13.79 1.30
N GLN A 14 1.73 -12.67 1.93
CA GLN A 14 0.64 -12.62 2.89
C GLN A 14 -0.71 -12.87 2.22
N SER A 15 -0.94 -12.31 1.03
CA SER A 15 -2.19 -12.52 0.28
C SER A 15 -2.34 -13.96 -0.24
N THR A 16 -1.23 -14.62 -0.57
CA THR A 16 -1.21 -15.98 -1.13
C THR A 16 -1.12 -17.08 -0.08
N GLY A 17 -1.03 -16.73 1.21
CA GLY A 17 -0.87 -17.70 2.30
C GLY A 17 0.48 -18.42 2.30
N THR A 18 1.48 -17.87 1.61
CA THR A 18 2.84 -18.44 1.52
C THR A 18 3.87 -17.66 2.35
N ALA A 19 3.41 -16.67 3.14
CA ALA A 19 4.25 -15.93 4.06
C ALA A 19 4.86 -16.87 5.13
N GLN A 20 6.11 -16.58 5.48
CA GLN A 20 6.87 -17.26 6.52
C GLN A 20 7.28 -16.26 7.59
N GLU A 21 7.86 -16.75 8.68
CA GLU A 21 8.42 -15.88 9.72
C GLU A 21 9.41 -14.88 9.10
N GLY A 22 9.24 -13.59 9.43
CA GLY A 22 10.03 -12.50 8.88
C GLY A 22 9.66 -12.05 7.46
N SER A 23 8.59 -12.60 6.86
CA SER A 23 8.07 -12.07 5.58
C SER A 23 7.47 -10.68 5.77
N ASP A 24 7.77 -9.78 4.83
CA ASP A 24 7.20 -8.44 4.82
C ASP A 24 5.66 -8.50 4.68
N ILE A 25 4.99 -7.52 5.29
CA ILE A 25 3.56 -7.27 5.12
C ILE A 25 3.40 -6.16 4.07
N ASP A 26 3.15 -6.60 2.86
CA ASP A 26 2.96 -5.78 1.67
C ASP A 26 1.55 -5.18 1.61
N LEU A 27 1.44 -3.85 1.69
CA LEU A 27 0.15 -3.14 1.75
C LEU A 27 -0.01 -2.08 0.66
N PHE A 28 -1.20 -2.00 0.08
CA PHE A 28 -1.69 -0.80 -0.60
C PHE A 28 -2.64 -0.05 0.31
N VAL A 29 -2.40 1.25 0.48
CA VAL A 29 -3.29 2.16 1.21
C VAL A 29 -3.92 3.13 0.20
N LEU A 30 -5.20 2.92 -0.10
CA LEU A 30 -5.97 3.79 -0.97
C LEU A 30 -6.60 4.93 -0.17
N SER A 31 -6.26 6.16 -0.53
CA SER A 31 -6.82 7.36 0.10
C SER A 31 -6.71 8.56 -0.84
N PRO A 32 -7.78 9.37 -0.98
CA PRO A 32 -7.71 10.67 -1.65
C PRO A 32 -6.70 11.63 -1.00
N ASP A 33 -6.42 11.47 0.30
CA ASP A 33 -5.52 12.35 1.05
C ASP A 33 -4.07 12.31 0.53
N TRP A 34 -3.71 11.28 -0.25
CA TRP A 34 -2.41 11.17 -0.90
C TRP A 34 -2.19 12.20 -2.02
N ALA A 35 -3.25 12.81 -2.55
CA ALA A 35 -3.18 13.69 -3.73
C ALA A 35 -2.24 14.90 -3.54
N LYS A 36 -2.06 15.36 -2.29
CA LYS A 36 -1.20 16.50 -1.94
C LYS A 36 0.27 16.13 -1.67
N TYR A 37 0.61 14.84 -1.71
CA TYR A 37 1.93 14.34 -1.36
C TYR A 37 2.64 13.71 -2.56
N SER A 38 3.93 14.02 -2.69
CA SER A 38 4.86 13.32 -3.56
C SER A 38 5.08 11.88 -3.11
N GLN A 39 5.54 11.01 -4.02
CA GLN A 39 5.80 9.61 -3.69
C GLN A 39 6.76 9.45 -2.49
N ARG A 40 7.81 10.29 -2.39
CA ARG A 40 8.74 10.29 -1.25
C ARG A 40 8.02 10.58 0.06
N GLU A 41 7.20 11.62 0.11
CA GLU A 41 6.45 12.00 1.33
C GLU A 41 5.45 10.91 1.74
N ARG A 42 4.80 10.27 0.76
CA ARG A 42 3.92 9.11 1.03
C ARG A 42 4.71 7.99 1.72
N LEU A 43 5.89 7.65 1.20
CA LEU A 43 6.77 6.62 1.78
C LEU A 43 7.27 7.01 3.18
N GLU A 44 7.59 8.28 3.42
CA GLU A 44 8.01 8.76 4.74
C GLU A 44 6.89 8.63 5.78
N ILE A 45 5.67 9.05 5.43
CA ILE A 45 4.49 8.91 6.28
C ILE A 45 4.22 7.43 6.57
N LEU A 46 4.22 6.57 5.55
CA LEU A 46 3.97 5.15 5.71
C LEU A 46 5.08 4.45 6.50
N GLY A 47 6.35 4.81 6.29
CA GLY A 47 7.49 4.29 7.04
C GLY A 47 7.42 4.64 8.52
N VAL A 48 7.03 5.88 8.87
CA VAL A 48 6.80 6.27 10.27
C VAL A 48 5.62 5.50 10.88
N ALA A 49 4.58 5.18 10.10
CA ALA A 49 3.46 4.38 10.58
C ALA A 49 3.89 2.93 10.86
N ALA A 50 4.59 2.32 9.90
CA ALA A 50 5.13 0.97 10.01
C ALA A 50 6.07 0.83 11.22
N ALA A 51 7.00 1.77 11.40
CA ALA A 51 7.96 1.74 12.51
C ALA A 51 7.29 1.79 13.90
N ARG A 52 6.09 2.36 14.02
CA ARG A 52 5.33 2.38 15.29
C ARG A 52 4.68 1.04 15.63
N LEU A 53 4.44 0.21 14.61
CA LEU A 53 3.85 -1.12 14.78
C LEU A 53 4.92 -2.17 15.07
N LEU A 54 6.19 -1.87 14.79
CA LEU A 54 7.32 -2.80 14.94
C LEU A 54 7.15 -4.10 14.13
N GLU A 55 6.41 -4.01 13.03
CA GLU A 55 6.18 -5.09 12.07
C GLU A 55 6.89 -4.77 10.74
N PRO A 56 7.30 -5.79 9.95
CA PRO A 56 7.99 -5.61 8.69
C PRO A 56 7.03 -5.15 7.58
N ILE A 57 6.40 -3.99 7.72
CA ILE A 57 5.39 -3.49 6.79
C ILE A 57 6.05 -2.71 5.65
N GLN A 58 5.76 -3.13 4.41
CA GLN A 58 6.08 -2.39 3.20
C GLN A 58 4.79 -1.87 2.57
N ALA A 59 4.47 -0.60 2.82
CA ALA A 59 3.23 0.00 2.36
C ALA A 59 3.46 0.99 1.20
N GLN A 60 2.48 1.03 0.29
CA GLN A 60 2.41 1.98 -0.82
C GLN A 60 1.09 2.78 -0.80
N GLY A 61 1.18 4.10 -0.97
CA GLY A 61 0.03 5.01 -0.94
C GLY A 61 -0.39 5.47 -2.34
N PHE A 62 -1.66 5.23 -2.70
CA PHE A 62 -2.25 5.68 -3.96
C PHE A 62 -3.61 6.31 -3.77
N THR A 63 -3.95 7.29 -4.61
CA THR A 63 -5.31 7.80 -4.65
C THR A 63 -6.21 6.86 -5.46
N PRO A 64 -7.51 6.75 -5.14
CA PRO A 64 -8.47 6.04 -5.99
C PRO A 64 -8.50 6.57 -7.43
N GLU A 65 -8.26 7.88 -7.61
CA GLU A 65 -8.19 8.51 -8.93
C GLU A 65 -6.99 8.01 -9.75
N GLU A 66 -5.79 7.91 -9.15
CA GLU A 66 -4.59 7.40 -9.81
C GLU A 66 -4.79 5.95 -10.29
N VAL A 67 -5.43 5.11 -9.47
CA VAL A 67 -5.73 3.72 -9.80
C VAL A 67 -6.75 3.63 -10.93
N SER A 68 -7.88 4.33 -10.81
CA SER A 68 -8.96 4.30 -11.81
C SER A 68 -8.54 4.85 -13.16
N LYS A 69 -7.71 5.91 -13.19
CA LYS A 69 -7.15 6.50 -14.42
C LYS A 69 -5.90 5.80 -14.94
N ARG A 70 -5.48 4.67 -14.32
CA ARG A 70 -4.27 3.91 -14.68
C ARG A 70 -3.00 4.78 -14.72
N LYS A 71 -2.90 5.75 -13.80
CA LYS A 71 -1.76 6.67 -13.65
C LYS A 71 -0.69 6.16 -12.68
N ILE A 72 -0.74 4.87 -12.34
CA ILE A 72 0.29 4.19 -11.53
C ILE A 72 1.18 3.35 -12.46
N ALA A 73 2.41 3.04 -12.03
CA ALA A 73 3.32 2.23 -12.83
C ALA A 73 2.68 0.87 -13.21
N PRO A 74 2.97 0.31 -14.41
CA PRO A 74 2.35 -0.94 -14.88
C PRO A 74 2.47 -2.10 -13.90
N PHE A 75 3.61 -2.20 -13.20
CA PHE A 75 3.82 -3.17 -12.12
C PHE A 75 2.72 -3.09 -11.06
N TRP A 76 2.44 -1.90 -10.53
CA TRP A 76 1.41 -1.71 -9.50
C TRP A 76 0.00 -1.97 -10.02
N GLN A 77 -0.27 -1.71 -11.31
CA GLN A 77 -1.54 -2.07 -11.92
C GLN A 77 -1.75 -3.58 -11.91
N GLN A 78 -0.72 -4.34 -12.27
CA GLN A 78 -0.77 -5.80 -12.29
C GLN A 78 -0.98 -6.36 -10.89
N VAL A 79 -0.21 -5.90 -9.89
CA VAL A 79 -0.35 -6.38 -8.50
C VAL A 79 -1.76 -6.11 -7.98
N LEU A 80 -2.32 -4.92 -8.22
CA LEU A 80 -3.70 -4.59 -7.81
C LEU A 80 -4.77 -5.45 -8.49
N GLN A 81 -4.53 -5.89 -9.72
CA GLN A 81 -5.49 -6.71 -10.48
C GLN A 81 -5.40 -8.20 -10.14
N GLU A 82 -4.21 -8.70 -9.86
CA GLU A 82 -3.94 -10.15 -9.79
C GLU A 82 -3.72 -10.67 -8.36
N GLN A 83 -3.27 -9.82 -7.44
CA GLN A 83 -2.77 -10.28 -6.13
C GLN A 83 -3.38 -9.56 -4.93
N ALA A 84 -3.91 -8.34 -5.11
CA ALA A 84 -4.36 -7.55 -3.98
C ALA A 84 -5.73 -8.01 -3.43
N VAL A 85 -5.79 -8.29 -2.13
CA VAL A 85 -6.99 -8.72 -1.41
C VAL A 85 -7.34 -7.67 -0.34
N ALA A 86 -8.63 -7.35 -0.18
CA ALA A 86 -9.07 -6.42 0.85
C ALA A 86 -8.96 -7.05 2.25
N VAL A 87 -8.45 -6.28 3.21
CA VAL A 87 -8.28 -6.66 4.62
C VAL A 87 -9.10 -5.78 5.54
#